data_AF-A0A444V2V4-F1
#
_entry.id   AF-A0A444V2V4-F1
#
_cell.length_a   1.000
_cell.length_b   1.000
_cell.length_c   1.000
_cell.angle_alpha   90.00
_cell.angle_beta   90.00
_cell.angle_gamma   90.00
#
_symmetry.space_group_name_H-M   'P 1'
#
loop_
_entity.id
_entity.type
_entity.pdbx_description
1 polymer ?
#
loop_
_entity_poly.entity_id
_entity_poly.type
_entity_poly.pdbx_seq_one_letter_code
_entity_poly.pdbx_strand_id
1 'polypeptide(L)'
;MATTVTLEKCGHNHGYKGLDNCSFCPGSQCCVEGGPDCIDSVIDMDSVCKRVAASGLGVAVSVSKDAGRYLCDFTYYTSLYLSHGRSAFIHVPPLGKPYTGEDLGRALQAIVREMLDIQEQSEAKINCQHAH
;
A
#
# COMPACT_ATOMS: atom_id res chain seq x y z
N MET A 1 -9.20 -16.35 -5.89
CA MET A 1 -8.04 -15.54 -6.33
C MET A 1 -8.43 -14.07 -6.23
N ALA A 2 -7.46 -13.18 -6.00
CA ALA A 2 -7.75 -11.74 -5.93
C ALA A 2 -8.30 -11.24 -7.29
N THR A 3 -9.34 -10.42 -7.25
CA THR A 3 -10.04 -9.87 -8.42
C THR A 3 -9.97 -8.34 -8.49
N THR A 4 -9.32 -7.72 -7.51
CA THR A 4 -9.32 -6.27 -7.28
C THR A 4 -7.89 -5.80 -7.05
N VAL A 5 -7.55 -4.60 -7.51
CA VAL A 5 -6.31 -3.91 -7.12
C VAL A 5 -6.51 -3.37 -5.71
N THR A 6 -5.65 -3.75 -4.78
CA THR A 6 -5.81 -3.42 -3.36
C THR A 6 -4.74 -2.43 -2.92
N LEU A 7 -5.17 -1.29 -2.40
CA LEU A 7 -4.31 -0.28 -1.77
C LEU A 7 -4.17 -0.62 -0.28
N GLU A 8 -2.98 -0.99 0.16
CA GLU A 8 -2.74 -1.36 1.55
C GLU A 8 -2.54 -0.12 2.41
N LYS A 9 -3.32 0.00 3.48
CA LYS A 9 -3.30 1.15 4.40
C LYS A 9 -2.17 1.06 5.42
N CYS A 10 -1.85 -0.15 5.86
CA CYS A 10 -0.88 -0.37 6.91
C CYS A 10 -0.11 -1.67 6.75
N GLY A 11 1.07 -1.72 7.35
CA GLY A 11 1.87 -2.93 7.51
C GLY A 11 1.88 -3.41 8.95
N HIS A 12 2.19 -4.69 9.19
CA HIS A 12 2.25 -5.26 10.54
C HIS A 12 3.63 -5.79 10.90
N ASN A 13 4.03 -5.57 12.14
CA ASN A 13 5.35 -5.97 12.61
C ASN A 13 5.43 -7.46 12.94
N HIS A 14 4.32 -8.13 13.27
CA HIS A 14 4.34 -9.46 13.89
C HIS A 14 3.51 -10.49 13.13
N GLY A 15 3.86 -11.77 13.31
CA GLY A 15 3.07 -12.93 12.86
C GLY A 15 3.69 -13.71 11.69
N TYR A 16 4.95 -13.46 11.38
CA TYR A 16 5.65 -14.10 10.26
C TYR A 16 6.10 -15.51 10.62
N LYS A 17 5.58 -16.52 9.90
CA LYS A 17 5.89 -17.94 10.10
C LYS A 17 6.24 -18.69 8.82
N GLY A 18 5.98 -18.08 7.66
CA GLY A 18 6.25 -18.68 6.37
C GLY A 18 7.73 -18.62 6.03
N LEU A 19 8.29 -19.74 5.57
CA LEU A 19 9.63 -19.79 5.01
C LEU A 19 9.64 -19.13 3.63
N ASP A 20 10.65 -18.31 3.36
CA ASP A 20 10.89 -17.74 2.05
C ASP A 20 11.56 -18.73 1.08
N ASN A 21 11.93 -18.25 -0.11
CA ASN A 21 12.60 -19.05 -1.13
C ASN A 21 13.99 -19.57 -0.69
N CYS A 22 14.59 -18.98 0.35
CA CYS A 22 15.84 -19.40 0.96
C CYS A 22 15.61 -20.29 2.20
N SER A 23 14.38 -20.75 2.43
CA SER A 23 13.99 -21.47 3.64
C SER A 23 14.24 -20.68 4.92
N PHE A 24 14.13 -19.35 4.85
CA PHE A 24 14.36 -18.44 5.97
C PHE A 24 13.06 -17.82 6.48
N CYS A 25 12.97 -17.64 7.78
CA CYS A 25 11.94 -16.88 8.47
C CYS A 25 12.56 -16.23 9.72
N PRO A 26 12.27 -14.96 10.04
CA PRO A 26 12.83 -14.30 11.21
C PRO A 26 12.51 -15.07 12.51
N GLY A 27 13.54 -15.35 13.31
CA GLY A 27 13.38 -16.14 14.55
C GLY A 27 12.42 -15.50 15.55
N SER A 28 12.35 -14.17 15.57
CA SER A 28 11.42 -13.39 16.39
C SER A 28 10.01 -13.26 15.81
N GLN A 29 9.78 -13.76 14.59
CA GLN A 29 8.51 -13.67 13.88
C GLN A 29 8.03 -12.20 13.70
N CYS A 30 8.98 -11.26 13.72
CA CYS A 30 8.73 -9.84 13.50
C CYS A 30 9.61 -9.22 12.41
N CYS A 31 9.22 -8.05 11.90
CA CYS A 31 10.01 -7.29 10.94
C CYS A 31 11.14 -6.51 11.61
N VAL A 32 10.82 -5.77 12.67
CA VAL A 32 11.73 -4.86 13.38
C VAL A 32 11.55 -5.05 14.88
N GLU A 33 12.61 -5.47 15.55
CA GLU A 33 12.64 -5.60 17.02
C GLU A 33 12.33 -4.27 17.70
N GLY A 34 11.34 -4.27 18.60
CA GLY A 34 10.88 -3.06 19.29
C GLY A 34 10.12 -2.05 18.42
N GLY A 35 9.84 -2.39 17.15
CA GLY A 35 9.00 -1.58 16.28
C GLY A 35 7.51 -1.62 16.68
N PRO A 36 6.71 -0.62 16.29
CA PRO A 36 5.27 -0.57 16.57
C PRO A 36 4.53 -1.74 15.92
N ASP A 37 3.46 -2.24 16.54
CA ASP A 37 2.72 -3.40 16.00
C ASP A 37 2.18 -3.21 14.58
N CYS A 38 1.80 -1.97 14.26
CA CYS A 38 1.22 -1.58 12.99
C CYS A 38 1.63 -0.15 12.64
N ILE A 39 1.89 0.11 11.37
CA ILE A 39 2.20 1.45 10.86
C ILE A 39 1.24 1.75 9.71
N ASP A 40 0.49 2.84 9.82
CA ASP A 40 -0.31 3.37 8.72
C ASP A 40 0.57 4.17 7.74
N SER A 41 0.26 4.08 6.45
CA SER A 41 0.80 5.01 5.45
C SER A 41 0.26 6.41 5.71
N VAL A 42 1.09 7.42 5.48
CA VAL A 42 0.64 8.83 5.49
C VAL A 42 -0.24 9.17 4.28
N ILE A 43 -0.26 8.31 3.26
CA ILE A 43 -1.08 8.50 2.06
C ILE A 43 -2.52 8.07 2.36
N ASP A 44 -3.48 8.97 2.12
CA ASP A 44 -4.90 8.69 2.29
C ASP A 44 -5.41 7.75 1.18
N MET A 45 -5.22 6.44 1.39
CA MET A 45 -5.63 5.39 0.45
C MET A 45 -7.14 5.38 0.20
N ASP A 46 -7.98 5.82 1.15
CA ASP A 46 -9.43 5.91 0.94
C ASP A 46 -9.75 6.99 -0.10
N SER A 47 -9.11 8.15 0.01
CA SER A 47 -9.26 9.23 -0.98
C SER A 47 -8.71 8.83 -2.35
N VAL A 48 -7.53 8.20 -2.40
CA VAL A 48 -6.96 7.65 -3.66
C VAL A 48 -7.95 6.66 -4.29
N CYS A 49 -8.42 5.68 -3.53
CA CYS A 49 -9.35 4.65 -4.01
C CYS A 49 -10.64 5.28 -4.57
N LYS A 50 -11.22 6.27 -3.88
CA LYS A 50 -12.44 6.96 -4.33
C LYS A 50 -12.23 7.71 -5.64
N ARG A 51 -11.12 8.44 -5.79
CA ARG A 51 -10.82 9.20 -7.01
C ARG A 51 -10.56 8.27 -8.20
N VAL A 52 -9.78 7.21 -8.00
CA VAL A 52 -9.51 6.22 -9.04
C VAL A 52 -10.79 5.48 -9.44
N ALA A 53 -11.64 5.08 -8.48
CA ALA A 53 -12.92 4.43 -8.79
C ALA A 53 -13.85 5.33 -9.62
N ALA A 54 -13.82 6.65 -9.39
CA ALA A 54 -14.60 7.62 -10.16
C ALA A 54 -14.07 7.85 -11.59
N SER A 55 -12.81 7.50 -11.88
CA SER A 55 -12.20 7.72 -13.19
C SER A 55 -12.66 6.76 -14.30
N GLY A 56 -13.40 5.69 -13.96
CA GLY A 56 -13.99 4.78 -14.94
C GLY A 56 -13.00 3.87 -15.67
N LEU A 57 -11.85 3.56 -15.07
CA LEU A 57 -10.77 2.75 -15.69
C LEU A 57 -11.14 1.29 -16.02
N GLY A 58 -12.30 0.80 -15.58
CA GLY A 58 -12.72 -0.59 -15.78
C GLY A 58 -11.97 -1.62 -14.92
N VAL A 59 -11.12 -1.16 -14.00
CA VAL A 59 -10.41 -1.99 -13.01
C VAL A 59 -10.98 -1.71 -11.63
N ALA A 60 -11.37 -2.77 -10.91
CA ALA A 60 -11.84 -2.65 -9.55
C ALA A 60 -10.67 -2.31 -8.61
N VAL A 61 -10.86 -1.31 -7.76
CA VAL A 61 -9.88 -0.87 -6.75
C VAL A 61 -10.55 -0.87 -5.38
N SER A 62 -9.84 -1.35 -4.36
CA SER A 62 -10.29 -1.34 -2.97
C SER A 62 -9.14 -0.99 -2.02
N VAL A 63 -9.47 -0.63 -0.78
CA VAL A 63 -8.49 -0.49 0.30
C VAL A 63 -8.46 -1.74 1.17
N SER A 64 -7.32 -2.01 1.79
CA SER A 64 -7.14 -3.07 2.79
C SER A 64 -6.30 -2.57 3.96
N LYS A 65 -6.48 -3.17 5.13
CA LYS A 65 -5.64 -2.97 6.33
C LYS A 65 -4.85 -4.23 6.66
N ASP A 66 -4.68 -5.13 5.70
CA ASP A 66 -4.00 -6.39 5.91
C ASP A 66 -3.31 -6.82 4.62
N ALA A 67 -2.01 -6.56 4.53
CA ALA A 67 -1.17 -6.99 3.42
C ALA A 67 -0.71 -8.46 3.57
N GLY A 68 -1.26 -9.21 4.54
CA GLY A 68 -0.92 -10.59 4.85
C GLY A 68 0.15 -10.73 5.93
N ARG A 69 0.77 -11.90 6.06
CA ARG A 69 1.88 -12.16 7.02
C ARG A 69 2.98 -13.00 6.37
N TYR A 70 3.44 -12.53 5.23
CA TYR A 70 4.53 -13.10 4.44
C TYR A 70 5.38 -11.96 3.85
N LEU A 71 6.13 -12.18 2.77
CA LEU A 71 7.07 -11.21 2.22
C LEU A 71 6.44 -9.88 1.78
N CYS A 72 5.16 -9.87 1.37
CA CYS A 72 4.45 -8.66 0.97
C CYS A 72 4.34 -7.68 2.15
N ASP A 73 3.68 -8.09 3.23
CA ASP A 73 3.56 -7.28 4.45
C ASP A 73 4.93 -6.99 5.08
N PHE A 74 5.85 -7.95 5.06
CA PHE A 74 7.19 -7.75 5.62
C PHE A 74 7.94 -6.61 4.92
N THR A 75 7.91 -6.60 3.58
CA THR A 75 8.53 -5.55 2.77
C THR A 75 7.82 -4.22 2.98
N TYR A 76 6.49 -4.24 3.07
CA TYR A 76 5.70 -3.03 3.26
C TYR A 76 5.95 -2.39 4.63
N TYR A 77 5.81 -3.16 5.71
CA TYR A 77 6.07 -2.69 7.07
C TYR A 77 7.50 -2.16 7.21
N THR A 78 8.50 -2.86 6.69
CA THR A 78 9.90 -2.41 6.76
C THR A 78 10.07 -1.07 6.04
N SER A 79 9.46 -0.92 4.87
CA SER A 79 9.48 0.34 4.10
C SER A 79 8.78 1.48 4.86
N LEU A 80 7.61 1.21 5.45
CA LEU A 80 6.89 2.16 6.28
C LEU A 80 7.71 2.60 7.50
N TYR A 81 8.35 1.66 8.19
CA TYR A 81 9.19 1.95 9.35
C TYR A 81 10.37 2.87 8.98
N LEU A 82 11.11 2.51 7.93
CA LEU A 82 12.29 3.27 7.48
C LEU A 82 11.94 4.63 6.87
N SER A 83 10.76 4.77 6.29
CA SER A 83 10.30 6.01 5.63
C SER A 83 9.42 6.90 6.52
N HIS A 84 9.22 6.53 7.79
CA HIS A 84 8.30 7.21 8.71
C HIS A 84 6.88 7.33 8.12
N GLY A 85 6.35 6.22 7.59
CA GLY A 85 5.01 6.11 7.02
C GLY A 85 4.89 6.59 5.56
N ARG A 86 5.97 7.11 4.94
CA ARG A 86 5.97 7.59 3.54
C ARG A 86 6.22 6.48 2.53
N SER A 87 5.45 5.41 2.62
CA SER A 87 5.49 4.29 1.68
C SER A 87 4.09 3.87 1.30
N ALA A 88 3.93 3.34 0.09
CA ALA A 88 2.69 2.75 -0.40
C ALA A 88 2.95 1.30 -0.82
N PHE A 89 1.95 0.45 -0.66
CA PHE A 89 1.97 -0.91 -1.19
C PHE A 89 0.65 -1.23 -1.89
N ILE A 90 0.75 -1.85 -3.05
CA ILE A 90 -0.40 -2.17 -3.90
C ILE A 90 -0.34 -3.64 -4.28
N HIS A 91 -1.35 -4.41 -3.88
CA HIS A 91 -1.56 -5.75 -4.41
C HIS A 91 -2.34 -5.67 -5.73
N VAL A 92 -1.92 -6.45 -6.71
CA VAL A 92 -2.64 -6.58 -7.99
C VAL A 92 -3.10 -8.03 -8.22
N PRO A 93 -4.23 -8.23 -8.91
CA PRO A 93 -4.66 -9.55 -9.37
C PRO A 93 -3.60 -10.23 -10.26
N PRO A 94 -3.65 -11.57 -10.40
CA PRO A 94 -2.81 -12.28 -11.35
C PRO A 94 -2.96 -11.74 -12.79
N LEU A 95 -1.86 -11.70 -13.53
CA LEU A 95 -1.86 -11.26 -14.92
C LEU A 95 -2.81 -12.12 -15.77
N GLY A 96 -3.61 -11.44 -16.60
CA GLY A 96 -4.63 -12.06 -17.45
C GLY A 96 -5.88 -12.53 -16.70
N LYS A 97 -5.99 -12.28 -15.38
CA LYS A 97 -7.09 -12.78 -14.53
C LYS A 97 -7.42 -11.81 -13.38
N PRO A 98 -8.47 -10.98 -13.46
CA PRO A 98 -9.40 -10.79 -14.58
C PRO A 98 -8.94 -9.74 -15.60
N TYR A 99 -7.81 -9.08 -15.34
CA TYR A 99 -7.32 -7.92 -16.10
C TYR A 99 -6.08 -8.27 -16.90
N THR A 100 -5.90 -7.64 -18.06
CA THR A 100 -4.64 -7.73 -18.80
C THR A 100 -3.53 -6.97 -18.06
N GLY A 101 -2.27 -7.23 -18.44
CA GLY A 101 -1.14 -6.45 -17.93
C GLY A 101 -1.26 -4.96 -18.26
N GLU A 102 -1.83 -4.60 -19.40
CA GLU A 102 -2.05 -3.21 -19.80
C GLU A 102 -3.12 -2.54 -18.94
N ASP A 103 -4.21 -3.23 -18.65
CA ASP A 103 -5.26 -2.72 -17.76
C ASP A 103 -4.70 -2.43 -16.37
N LEU A 104 -3.92 -3.36 -15.81
CA LEU A 104 -3.26 -3.18 -14.51
C LEU A 104 -2.22 -2.06 -14.57
N GLY A 105 -1.46 -1.93 -15.65
CA GLY A 105 -0.50 -0.85 -15.85
C GLY A 105 -1.17 0.53 -15.85
N ARG A 106 -2.29 0.68 -16.57
CA ARG A 106 -3.08 1.93 -16.58
C ARG A 106 -3.68 2.23 -15.20
N ALA A 107 -4.20 1.21 -14.52
CA ALA A 107 -4.71 1.37 -13.16
C ALA A 107 -3.62 1.83 -12.19
N LEU A 108 -2.46 1.18 -12.18
CA LEU A 108 -1.32 1.56 -11.33
C LEU A 108 -0.83 2.98 -11.64
N GLN A 109 -0.75 3.37 -12.91
CA GLN A 109 -0.39 4.73 -13.30
C GLN A 109 -1.37 5.76 -12.72
N ALA A 110 -2.67 5.52 -12.85
CA ALA A 110 -3.69 6.41 -12.32
C ALA A 110 -3.63 6.49 -10.78
N ILE A 111 -3.46 5.36 -10.10
CA ILE A 111 -3.30 5.29 -8.65
C ILE A 111 -2.12 6.13 -8.18
N VAL A 112 -0.94 5.95 -8.79
CA VAL A 112 0.27 6.68 -8.41
C VAL A 112 0.11 8.18 -8.64
N ARG A 113 -0.53 8.61 -9.73
CA ARG A 113 -0.83 10.02 -9.97
C ARG A 113 -1.73 10.60 -8.88
N GLU A 114 -2.81 9.91 -8.53
CA GLU A 114 -3.72 10.37 -7.46
C GLU A 114 -3.04 10.40 -6.08
N MET A 115 -2.11 9.48 -5.80
CA MET A 115 -1.30 9.52 -4.58
C MET A 115 -0.45 10.80 -4.50
N LEU A 116 0.21 11.17 -5.61
CA LEU A 116 1.02 12.39 -5.70
C LEU A 116 0.14 13.65 -5.56
N ASP A 117 -0.97 13.72 -6.29
CA ASP A 117 -1.88 14.87 -6.26
C ASP A 117 -2.48 15.12 -4.87
N ILE A 118 -2.80 14.05 -4.12
CA ILE A 118 -3.31 14.16 -2.74
C ILE A 118 -2.23 14.67 -1.80
N GLN A 119 -0.98 14.22 -1.95
CA GLN A 119 0.13 14.70 -1.12
C GLN A 119 0.41 16.19 -1.36
N GLU A 120 0.47 16.64 -2.61
CA GLU A 120 0.66 18.06 -2.94
C GLU A 120 -0.44 18.95 -2.34
N GLN A 121 -1.70 18.50 -2.40
CA GLN A 121 -2.84 19.23 -1.81
C GLN A 121 -2.80 19.27 -0.28
N SER A 122 -2.28 18.22 0.36
CA SER A 122 -2.10 18.18 1.81
C SER A 122 -1.05 19.19 2.27
N GLU A 123 0.11 19.20 1.60
CA GLU A 123 1.21 20.12 1.90
C GLU A 123 0.81 21.59 1.66
N ALA A 124 0.10 21.87 0.57
CA ALA A 124 -0.40 23.22 0.29
C ALA A 124 -1.37 23.74 1.37
N LYS A 125 -2.26 22.87 1.90
CA LYS A 125 -3.18 23.24 2.99
C LYS A 125 -2.45 23.52 4.29
N ILE A 126 -1.44 22.71 4.62
CA ILE A 126 -0.62 22.92 5.83
C ILE A 126 0.11 24.26 5.73
N ASN A 127 0.68 24.60 4.57
CA ASN A 127 1.41 25.86 4.39
C ASN A 127 0.49 27.09 4.46
N CYS A 128 -0.74 27.02 3.94
CA CYS A 128 -1.70 28.12 4.06
C CYS A 128 -2.19 28.36 5.51
N GLN A 129 -2.25 27.32 6.34
CA GLN A 129 -2.73 27.46 7.73
C GLN A 129 -1.70 28.08 8.68
N HIS A 130 -0.42 28.12 8.31
CA HIS A 130 0.64 28.76 9.09
C HIS A 130 0.88 30.24 8.74
N ALA A 131 0.12 30.78 7.78
CA ALA A 131 0.27 32.15 7.28
C ALA A 131 -0.74 33.15 7.89
N HIS A 132 -1.46 32.77 8.95
CA HIS A 132 -2.47 33.59 9.63
C HIS A 132 -2.20 33.76 11.12
#